data_AF-A0A3B9IHE8-F1
#
_entry.id   AF-A0A3B9IHE8-F1
#
_cell.length_a   1.000
_cell.length_b   1.000
_cell.length_c   1.000
_cell.angle_alpha   90.00
_cell.angle_beta   90.00
_cell.angle_gamma   90.00
#
_symmetry.space_group_name_H-M   'P 1'
#
loop_
_entity.id
_entity.type
_entity.pdbx_description
1 polymer ?
#
loop_
_entity_poly.entity_id
_entity_poly.type
_entity_poly.pdbx_seq_one_letter_code
_entity_poly.pdbx_strand_id
1 'polypeptide(L)'
;MDPYTRLIADLGLPAWIGEVRNGRWLADAMVWEAPADWYTCPPALVPLTSDGSGPRYVGIWVRWTAAGRVLHFVEAEPEDQFLLLESALTVEQFAARLAMHAMSAADDVTDDIRAFAAAAGIVDLDALDRHTTNYSDHPRTLIHLPLFDTPRPATACTEGLSRDGITPFAGDTPSPEEPGAAWFELSGARRAALADDPAAAPWQRRNAPVEALFADAMAQGDHLRAWAILNSTGWTLFPARRAAADLAAAVADPLIARQLRAWMTFSEDEGDDDY
;
A
#
# COMPACT_ATOMS: atom_id res chain seq x y z
N MET A 1 7.53 -13.46 -16.37
CA MET A 1 6.89 -12.29 -15.76
C MET A 1 6.48 -12.72 -14.37
N ASP A 2 6.98 -12.05 -13.34
CA ASP A 2 6.65 -12.37 -11.95
C ASP A 2 5.15 -12.16 -11.69
N PRO A 3 4.57 -12.87 -10.69
CA PRO A 3 3.14 -12.79 -10.39
C PRO A 3 2.62 -11.37 -10.14
N TYR A 4 3.41 -10.52 -9.49
CA TYR A 4 3.03 -9.15 -9.19
C TYR A 4 3.11 -8.23 -10.41
N THR A 5 4.14 -8.31 -11.26
CA THR A 5 4.14 -7.56 -12.54
C THR A 5 2.94 -7.91 -13.41
N ARG A 6 2.54 -9.19 -13.43
CA ARG A 6 1.32 -9.60 -14.11
C ARG A 6 0.07 -8.98 -13.47
N LEU A 7 -0.04 -9.03 -12.14
CA LEU A 7 -1.13 -8.41 -11.40
C LEU A 7 -1.24 -6.90 -11.69
N ILE A 8 -0.12 -6.16 -11.71
CA ILE A 8 -0.07 -4.73 -12.01
C ILE A 8 -0.69 -4.47 -13.40
N ALA A 9 -0.32 -5.25 -14.42
CA ALA A 9 -0.91 -5.14 -15.74
C ALA A 9 -2.42 -5.44 -15.75
N ASP A 10 -2.84 -6.48 -15.01
CA ASP A 10 -4.25 -6.87 -14.90
C ASP A 10 -5.10 -5.87 -14.10
N LEU A 11 -4.47 -5.09 -13.20
CA LEU A 11 -5.10 -3.95 -12.52
C LEU A 11 -5.30 -2.74 -13.46
N GLY A 12 -4.80 -2.81 -14.70
CA GLY A 12 -4.92 -1.76 -15.71
C GLY A 12 -3.95 -0.58 -15.48
N LEU A 13 -2.88 -0.81 -14.73
CA LEU A 13 -1.89 0.22 -14.43
C LEU A 13 -0.89 0.39 -15.58
N PRO A 14 -0.32 1.59 -15.77
CA PRO A 14 0.68 1.81 -16.81
C PRO A 14 1.91 0.92 -16.64
N ALA A 15 2.54 0.57 -17.77
CA ALA A 15 3.69 -0.32 -17.79
C ALA A 15 4.85 0.15 -16.90
N TRP A 16 5.05 1.47 -16.78
CA TRP A 16 6.14 2.03 -15.98
C TRP A 16 6.07 1.61 -14.50
N ILE A 17 4.89 1.33 -13.96
CA ILE A 17 4.74 0.86 -12.56
C ILE A 17 5.35 -0.53 -12.39
N GLY A 18 5.10 -1.44 -13.34
CA GLY A 18 5.76 -2.74 -13.34
C GLY A 18 7.26 -2.64 -13.59
N GLU A 19 7.68 -1.64 -14.38
CA GLU A 19 9.10 -1.38 -14.64
C GLU A 19 9.87 -0.85 -13.42
N VAL A 20 9.23 -0.02 -12.57
CA VAL A 20 9.78 0.36 -11.26
C VAL A 20 10.05 -0.87 -10.42
N ARG A 21 9.09 -1.80 -10.34
CA ARG A 21 9.26 -3.07 -9.59
C ARG A 21 10.42 -3.92 -10.09
N ASN A 22 10.72 -3.85 -11.39
CA ASN A 22 11.84 -4.57 -11.99
C ASN A 22 13.16 -3.79 -11.94
N GLY A 23 13.24 -2.70 -11.18
CA GLY A 23 14.45 -1.89 -11.01
C GLY A 23 14.84 -1.05 -12.22
N ARG A 24 13.94 -0.86 -13.20
CA ARG A 24 14.26 -0.12 -14.43
C ARG A 24 14.38 1.39 -14.21
N TRP A 25 13.63 1.92 -13.26
CA TRP A 25 13.49 3.36 -13.05
C TRP A 25 13.97 3.75 -11.66
N LEU A 26 14.76 4.83 -11.59
CA LEU A 26 15.16 5.52 -10.35
C LEU A 26 15.94 4.69 -9.33
N ALA A 27 16.30 3.43 -9.65
CA ALA A 27 16.99 2.52 -8.73
C ALA A 27 18.28 3.13 -8.17
N ASP A 28 19.14 3.64 -9.05
CA ASP A 28 20.42 4.24 -8.66
C ASP A 28 20.24 5.57 -7.91
N ALA A 29 19.29 6.40 -8.34
CA ALA A 29 19.03 7.69 -7.72
C ALA A 29 18.47 7.57 -6.29
N MET A 30 17.72 6.50 -6.02
CA MET A 30 17.02 6.30 -4.75
C MET A 30 17.63 5.19 -3.88
N VAL A 31 18.72 4.56 -4.35
CA VAL A 31 19.32 3.36 -3.72
C VAL A 31 18.27 2.28 -3.46
N TRP A 32 17.35 2.14 -4.41
CA TRP A 32 16.23 1.23 -4.29
C TRP A 32 16.66 -0.20 -4.59
N GLU A 33 16.18 -1.11 -3.75
CA GLU A 33 16.36 -2.54 -3.92
C GLU A 33 15.04 -3.19 -4.34
N ALA A 34 15.14 -4.43 -4.83
CA ALA A 34 13.97 -5.27 -4.96
C ALA A 34 13.22 -5.32 -3.61
N PRO A 35 11.88 -5.42 -3.62
CA PRO A 35 11.13 -5.59 -2.38
C PRO A 35 11.72 -6.69 -1.52
N ALA A 36 11.86 -6.43 -0.22
CA ALA A 36 12.35 -7.42 0.74
C ALA A 36 11.40 -8.62 0.74
N ASP A 37 11.75 -9.68 0.02
CA ASP A 37 11.04 -10.96 -0.10
C ASP A 37 11.36 -11.90 1.07
N TRP A 38 12.52 -11.70 1.69
CA TRP A 38 12.94 -12.29 2.97
C TRP A 38 12.11 -11.84 4.18
N TYR A 39 11.20 -10.88 4.00
CA TYR A 39 10.21 -10.45 4.99
C TYR A 39 8.85 -10.31 4.30
N THR A 40 7.76 -10.87 4.82
CA THR A 40 6.46 -10.71 4.13
C THR A 40 5.85 -9.32 4.35
N CYS A 41 4.80 -9.01 3.59
CA CYS A 41 3.94 -7.86 3.80
C CYS A 41 2.47 -8.29 3.88
N PRO A 42 1.51 -7.41 4.22
CA PRO A 42 0.10 -7.78 4.20
C PRO A 42 -0.39 -8.16 2.78
N PRO A 43 -1.34 -9.11 2.62
CA PRO A 43 -1.80 -9.59 1.31
C PRO A 43 -2.36 -8.54 0.34
N ALA A 44 -2.89 -7.45 0.87
CA ALA A 44 -3.42 -6.34 0.08
C ALA A 44 -2.32 -5.44 -0.52
N LEU A 45 -1.09 -5.52 -0.01
CA LEU A 45 0.04 -4.76 -0.52
C LEU A 45 0.66 -5.46 -1.73
N VAL A 46 0.72 -4.75 -2.84
CA VAL A 46 1.58 -5.08 -3.98
C VAL A 46 2.87 -4.29 -3.81
N PRO A 47 3.95 -4.92 -3.30
CA PRO A 47 5.20 -4.20 -3.11
C PRO A 47 5.81 -3.87 -4.46
N LEU A 48 6.37 -2.67 -4.61
CA LEU A 48 7.08 -2.28 -5.83
C LEU A 48 8.59 -2.24 -5.59
N THR A 49 9.02 -1.61 -4.51
CA THR A 49 10.45 -1.47 -4.19
C THR A 49 10.67 -1.39 -2.68
N SER A 50 11.93 -1.55 -2.26
CA SER A 50 12.40 -1.24 -0.90
C SER A 50 13.45 -0.12 -0.95
N ASP A 51 13.63 0.61 0.15
CA ASP A 51 14.64 1.66 0.28
C ASP A 51 16.00 1.16 0.79
N GLY A 52 16.18 -0.17 0.87
CA GLY A 52 17.43 -0.81 1.28
C GLY A 52 17.75 -0.71 2.78
N SER A 53 16.95 0.02 3.56
CA SER A 53 17.14 0.24 4.99
C SER A 53 16.29 -0.69 5.88
N GLY A 54 16.08 -1.92 5.40
CA GLY A 54 15.21 -2.91 6.02
C GLY A 54 13.97 -3.22 5.17
N PRO A 55 12.95 -3.87 5.74
CA PRO A 55 11.74 -4.25 5.01
C PRO A 55 10.74 -3.09 4.90
N ARG A 56 11.16 -1.93 4.38
CA ARG A 56 10.27 -0.81 4.08
C ARG A 56 9.75 -0.96 2.65
N TYR A 57 8.44 -1.05 2.50
CA TYR A 57 7.82 -1.23 1.19
C TYR A 57 7.24 0.07 0.67
N VAL A 58 7.64 0.47 -0.54
CA VAL A 58 6.87 1.40 -1.37
C VAL A 58 6.02 0.55 -2.30
N GLY A 59 4.70 0.76 -2.31
CA GLY A 59 3.81 -0.12 -3.06
C GLY A 59 2.40 0.38 -3.26
N ILE A 60 1.54 -0.54 -3.68
CA ILE A 60 0.13 -0.29 -3.99
C ILE A 60 -0.70 -1.11 -3.01
N TRP A 61 -1.46 -0.43 -2.17
CA TRP A 61 -2.50 -1.06 -1.38
C TRP A 61 -3.78 -1.17 -2.22
N VAL A 62 -4.26 -2.40 -2.42
CA VAL A 62 -5.50 -2.67 -3.15
C VAL A 62 -6.62 -2.89 -2.14
N ARG A 63 -7.55 -1.94 -2.07
CA ARG A 63 -8.77 -2.06 -1.27
C ARG A 63 -9.91 -2.57 -2.15
N TRP A 64 -10.41 -3.76 -1.84
CA TRP A 64 -11.60 -4.32 -2.50
C TRP A 64 -12.87 -3.93 -1.74
N THR A 65 -13.90 -3.55 -2.50
CA THR A 65 -15.19 -3.07 -1.98
C THR A 65 -16.33 -3.68 -2.81
N ALA A 66 -17.56 -3.54 -2.33
CA ALA A 66 -18.73 -3.97 -3.10
C ALA A 66 -18.89 -3.21 -4.44
N ALA A 67 -18.35 -1.99 -4.54
CA ALA A 67 -18.42 -1.15 -5.74
C ALA A 67 -17.25 -1.36 -6.72
N GLY A 68 -16.28 -2.21 -6.38
CA GLY A 68 -15.05 -2.42 -7.16
C GLY A 68 -13.81 -2.30 -6.29
N ARG A 69 -12.77 -1.64 -6.78
CA ARG A 69 -11.50 -1.47 -6.06
C ARG A 69 -11.08 -0.01 -5.99
N VAL A 70 -10.35 0.32 -4.94
CA VAL A 70 -9.62 1.58 -4.79
C VAL A 70 -8.15 1.25 -4.60
N LEU A 71 -7.29 1.99 -5.28
CA LEU A 71 -5.83 1.85 -5.20
C LEU A 71 -5.28 3.01 -4.38
N HIS A 72 -4.44 2.68 -3.41
CA HIS A 72 -3.69 3.66 -2.63
C HIS A 72 -2.21 3.39 -2.83
N PHE A 73 -1.44 4.42 -3.14
CA PHE A 73 0.01 4.31 -3.19
C PHE A 73 0.54 4.66 -1.83
N VAL A 74 1.23 3.70 -1.22
CA VAL A 74 1.55 3.72 0.21
C VAL A 74 3.02 3.38 0.44
N GLU A 75 3.51 3.86 1.56
CA GLU A 75 4.71 3.35 2.22
C GLU A 75 4.28 2.58 3.47
N ALA A 76 4.91 1.45 3.77
CA ALA A 76 4.60 0.66 4.95
C ALA A 76 5.82 -0.16 5.39
N GLU A 77 6.01 -0.28 6.71
CA GLU A 77 7.10 -1.06 7.29
C GLU A 77 6.63 -1.85 8.53
N PRO A 78 7.31 -2.96 8.86
CA PRO A 78 6.97 -3.79 10.01
C PRO A 78 7.18 -3.11 11.36
N GLU A 79 8.15 -2.21 11.47
CA GLU A 79 8.46 -1.48 12.73
C GLU A 79 7.24 -0.66 13.19
N ASP A 80 6.53 -0.06 12.24
CA ASP A 80 5.27 0.66 12.46
C ASP A 80 4.03 -0.24 12.41
N GLN A 81 4.20 -1.56 12.52
CA GLN A 81 3.13 -2.56 12.47
C GLN A 81 2.30 -2.41 11.18
N PHE A 82 2.97 -2.18 10.06
CA PHE A 82 2.36 -1.88 8.75
C PHE A 82 1.28 -0.80 8.85
N LEU A 83 1.58 0.31 9.54
CA LEU A 83 0.83 1.55 9.35
C LEU A 83 1.04 2.04 7.92
N LEU A 84 -0.06 2.16 7.17
CA LEU A 84 0.01 2.61 5.79
C LEU A 84 0.18 4.13 5.75
N LEU A 85 1.22 4.61 5.09
CA LEU A 85 1.44 6.03 4.83
C LEU A 85 1.03 6.32 3.37
N GLU A 86 -0.19 6.80 3.17
CA GLU A 86 -0.72 7.09 1.84
C GLU A 86 -0.07 8.35 1.24
N SER A 87 0.77 8.16 0.22
CA SER A 87 1.51 9.23 -0.44
C SER A 87 0.87 9.69 -1.75
N ALA A 88 0.01 8.87 -2.36
CA ALA A 88 -0.73 9.21 -3.58
C ALA A 88 -2.02 8.39 -3.74
N LEU A 89 -2.97 8.96 -4.49
CA LEU A 89 -4.27 8.36 -4.82
C LEU A 89 -4.49 8.19 -6.33
N THR A 90 -3.59 8.73 -7.14
CA THR A 90 -3.58 8.60 -8.60
C THR A 90 -2.19 8.19 -9.08
N VAL A 91 -2.14 7.63 -10.28
CA VAL A 91 -0.89 7.24 -10.94
C VAL A 91 0.01 8.46 -11.15
N GLU A 92 -0.60 9.60 -11.51
CA GLU A 92 0.09 10.87 -11.76
C GLU A 92 0.69 11.43 -10.47
N GLN A 93 -0.06 11.38 -9.36
CA GLN A 93 0.46 11.74 -8.05
C GLN A 93 1.62 10.82 -7.65
N PHE A 94 1.48 9.51 -7.85
CA PHE A 94 2.54 8.56 -7.51
C PHE A 94 3.81 8.81 -8.33
N ALA A 95 3.68 9.02 -9.64
CA ALA A 95 4.81 9.40 -10.50
C ALA A 95 5.51 10.67 -9.99
N ALA A 96 4.74 11.71 -9.65
CA ALA A 96 5.29 12.94 -9.09
C ALA A 96 6.01 12.70 -7.76
N ARG A 97 5.47 11.84 -6.89
CA ARG A 97 6.13 11.44 -5.62
C ARG A 97 7.48 10.80 -5.87
N LEU A 98 7.55 9.81 -6.76
CA LEU A 98 8.80 9.12 -7.07
C LEU A 98 9.84 10.07 -7.68
N ALA A 99 9.41 10.95 -8.60
CA ALA A 99 10.29 11.95 -9.19
C ALA A 99 10.84 12.93 -8.15
N MET A 100 9.99 13.46 -7.26
CA MET A 100 10.41 14.37 -6.19
C MET A 100 11.39 13.70 -5.21
N HIS A 101 11.13 12.45 -4.80
CA HIS A 101 12.06 11.71 -3.95
C HIS A 101 13.41 11.51 -4.65
N ALA A 102 13.42 11.13 -5.92
CA ALA A 102 14.66 10.97 -6.69
C ALA A 102 15.43 12.29 -6.85
N MET A 103 14.75 13.42 -7.06
CA MET A 103 15.37 14.75 -7.10
C MET A 103 15.99 15.11 -5.76
N SER A 104 15.26 14.90 -4.65
CA SER A 104 15.77 15.16 -3.29
C SER A 104 16.98 14.27 -2.95
N ALA A 105 16.98 13.01 -3.40
CA ALA A 105 18.08 12.08 -3.16
C ALA A 105 19.33 12.41 -4.01
N ALA A 106 19.13 12.81 -5.26
CA ALA A 106 20.22 13.18 -6.18
C ALA A 106 20.71 14.62 -6.01
N ASP A 107 19.94 15.48 -5.32
CA ASP A 107 20.14 16.94 -5.23
C ASP A 107 20.20 17.63 -6.61
N ASP A 108 19.54 17.05 -7.63
CA ASP A 108 19.45 17.57 -9.00
C ASP A 108 18.38 16.82 -9.82
N VAL A 109 17.99 17.39 -10.97
CA VAL A 109 17.21 16.72 -12.00
C VAL A 109 18.17 16.05 -12.99
N THR A 110 18.44 14.75 -12.78
CA THR A 110 19.30 13.94 -13.65
C THR A 110 18.60 13.51 -14.94
N ASP A 111 19.37 13.00 -15.91
CA ASP A 111 18.80 12.46 -17.16
C ASP A 111 17.90 11.24 -16.93
N ASP A 112 18.20 10.42 -15.91
CA ASP A 112 17.36 9.29 -15.52
C ASP A 112 16.00 9.76 -14.98
N ILE A 113 15.99 10.85 -14.20
CA ILE A 113 14.75 11.46 -13.70
C ILE A 113 13.94 12.04 -14.87
N ARG A 114 14.58 12.68 -15.85
CA ARG A 114 13.91 13.18 -17.07
C ARG A 114 13.32 12.03 -17.90
N ALA A 115 14.06 10.94 -18.06
CA ALA A 115 13.60 9.76 -18.81
C ALA A 115 12.42 9.08 -18.11
N PHE A 116 12.47 8.94 -16.79
CA PHE A 116 11.34 8.46 -15.99
C PHE A 116 10.13 9.38 -16.14
N ALA A 117 10.31 10.69 -16.00
CA ALA A 117 9.24 11.68 -16.11
C ALA A 117 8.51 11.59 -17.46
N ALA A 118 9.26 11.43 -18.55
CA ALA A 118 8.70 11.22 -19.88
C ALA A 118 7.92 9.90 -19.99
N ALA A 119 8.44 8.80 -19.43
CA ALA A 119 7.77 7.50 -19.43
C ALA A 119 6.50 7.47 -18.56
N ALA A 120 6.52 8.19 -17.43
CA ALA A 120 5.41 8.28 -16.49
C ALA A 120 4.36 9.33 -16.87
N GLY A 121 4.65 10.17 -17.88
CA GLY A 121 3.75 11.22 -18.35
C GLY A 121 3.69 12.45 -17.44
N ILE A 122 4.77 12.75 -16.70
CA ILE A 122 4.87 13.97 -15.89
C ILE A 122 4.95 15.18 -16.84
N VAL A 123 3.97 16.07 -16.73
CA VAL A 123 3.81 17.23 -17.63
C VAL A 123 4.70 18.42 -17.23
N ASP A 124 4.85 18.68 -15.93
CA ASP A 124 5.56 19.86 -15.41
C ASP A 124 6.62 19.44 -14.40
N LEU A 125 7.74 18.92 -14.92
CA LEU A 125 8.88 18.50 -14.11
C LEU A 125 9.52 19.67 -13.38
N ASP A 126 9.56 20.85 -14.02
CA ASP A 126 10.13 22.08 -13.44
C ASP A 126 9.33 22.55 -12.22
N ALA A 127 8.00 22.36 -12.19
CA ALA A 127 7.20 22.64 -11.01
C ALA A 127 7.55 21.71 -9.84
N LEU A 128 7.83 20.43 -10.10
CA LEU A 128 8.25 19.48 -9.07
C LEU A 128 9.64 19.82 -8.53
N ASP A 129 10.58 20.20 -9.40
CA ASP A 129 11.93 20.63 -9.01
C ASP A 129 11.92 21.94 -8.18
N ARG A 130 11.11 22.92 -8.58
CA ARG A 130 10.88 24.12 -7.75
C ARG A 130 10.26 23.77 -6.41
N HIS A 131 9.39 22.78 -6.36
CA HIS A 131 8.79 22.32 -5.11
C HIS A 131 9.82 21.69 -4.19
N THR A 132 10.62 20.74 -4.70
CA THR A 132 11.66 20.05 -3.93
C THR A 132 12.74 21.02 -3.44
N THR A 133 13.10 22.03 -4.23
CA THR A 133 14.03 23.09 -3.79
C THR A 133 13.49 23.87 -2.59
N ASN A 134 12.18 24.16 -2.56
CA ASN A 134 11.57 24.97 -1.49
C ASN A 134 11.18 24.16 -0.25
N TYR A 135 10.80 22.89 -0.45
CA TYR A 135 10.08 22.10 0.55
C TYR A 135 10.59 20.67 0.70
N SER A 136 11.64 20.28 -0.04
CA SER A 136 12.00 18.88 -0.29
C SER A 136 10.81 18.09 -0.83
N ASP A 137 10.86 16.79 -0.64
CA ASP A 137 9.89 15.76 -0.94
C ASP A 137 8.96 15.43 0.24
N HIS A 138 8.88 16.28 1.27
CA HIS A 138 8.09 15.99 2.47
C HIS A 138 6.59 15.86 2.14
N PRO A 139 5.92 14.75 2.51
CA PRO A 139 4.49 14.52 2.18
C PRO A 139 3.51 15.64 2.58
N ARG A 140 3.78 16.35 3.68
CA ARG A 140 2.90 17.42 4.19
C ARG A 140 2.90 18.67 3.31
N THR A 141 3.96 18.89 2.53
CA THR A 141 4.10 20.07 1.68
C THR A 141 3.41 19.89 0.34
N LEU A 142 2.96 18.67 0.02
CA LEU A 142 2.21 18.34 -1.20
C LEU A 142 0.93 19.20 -1.36
N ILE A 143 0.40 19.76 -0.26
CA ILE A 143 -0.71 20.73 -0.28
C ILE A 143 -0.42 22.00 -1.10
N HIS A 144 0.84 22.26 -1.45
CA HIS A 144 1.23 23.39 -2.29
C HIS A 144 1.20 23.08 -3.79
N LEU A 145 1.01 21.80 -4.16
CA LEU A 145 0.96 21.35 -5.55
C LEU A 145 -0.49 21.08 -5.97
N PRO A 146 -1.02 21.75 -7.02
CA PRO A 146 -2.39 21.53 -7.50
C PRO A 146 -2.72 20.07 -7.85
N LEU A 147 -1.70 19.29 -8.22
CA LEU A 147 -1.81 17.84 -8.49
C LEU A 147 -2.38 17.05 -7.29
N PHE A 148 -2.24 17.55 -6.06
CA PHE A 148 -2.65 16.90 -4.83
C PHE A 148 -3.89 17.54 -4.17
N ASP A 149 -4.57 18.46 -4.87
CA ASP A 149 -5.79 19.08 -4.34
C ASP A 149 -7.01 18.16 -4.41
N THR A 150 -7.17 17.39 -5.48
CA THR A 150 -8.30 16.49 -5.66
C THR A 150 -7.95 15.30 -6.57
N PRO A 151 -7.95 14.06 -6.06
CA PRO A 151 -8.12 13.70 -4.66
C PRO A 151 -6.88 14.05 -3.83
N ARG A 152 -7.06 14.36 -2.54
CA ARG A 152 -5.96 14.69 -1.63
C ARG A 152 -5.56 13.46 -0.81
N PRO A 153 -4.30 13.00 -0.89
CA PRO A 153 -3.83 11.90 -0.05
C PRO A 153 -3.84 12.23 1.45
N ALA A 154 -3.95 11.20 2.29
CA ALA A 154 -4.03 11.35 3.75
C ALA A 154 -2.81 12.07 4.37
N THR A 155 -1.62 11.85 3.81
CA THR A 155 -0.37 12.47 4.29
C THR A 155 -0.19 13.92 3.80
N ALA A 156 -0.92 14.33 2.75
CA ALA A 156 -0.87 15.69 2.20
C ALA A 156 -1.74 16.65 3.03
N CYS A 157 -1.27 17.00 4.23
CA CYS A 157 -1.95 17.92 5.12
C CYS A 157 -0.98 18.73 5.99
N THR A 158 -1.50 19.80 6.60
CA THR A 158 -0.73 20.72 7.45
C THR A 158 -0.14 20.00 8.67
N GLU A 159 1.00 20.49 9.15
CA GLU A 159 1.64 19.99 10.37
C GLU A 159 0.67 19.92 11.57
N GLY A 160 0.79 18.84 12.36
CA GLY A 160 -0.13 18.54 13.47
C GLY A 160 -1.49 17.97 13.03
N LEU A 161 -1.77 17.95 11.74
CA LEU A 161 -2.98 17.34 11.16
C LEU A 161 -2.69 16.08 10.34
N SER A 162 -1.42 15.62 10.29
CA SER A 162 -0.99 14.36 9.64
C SER A 162 -1.92 13.23 10.02
N ARG A 163 -2.55 12.61 9.02
CA ARG A 163 -3.47 11.49 9.21
C ARG A 163 -2.85 10.27 8.57
N ASP A 164 -1.94 9.62 9.29
CA ASP A 164 -1.39 8.33 8.85
C ASP A 164 -2.55 7.33 8.66
N GLY A 165 -2.41 6.35 7.78
CA GLY A 165 -3.51 5.52 7.26
C GLY A 165 -3.87 5.86 5.81
N ILE A 166 -4.94 5.24 5.30
CA ILE A 166 -5.45 5.49 3.94
C ILE A 166 -6.76 6.29 3.98
N THR A 167 -7.04 7.08 2.94
CA THR A 167 -8.36 7.70 2.75
C THR A 167 -9.42 6.62 2.41
N PRO A 168 -10.68 6.77 2.84
CA PRO A 168 -11.28 7.85 3.62
C PRO A 168 -11.00 7.77 5.14
N PHE A 169 -10.20 6.82 5.61
CA PHE A 169 -10.01 6.54 7.04
C PHE A 169 -8.98 7.43 7.74
N ALA A 170 -8.56 8.48 7.05
CA ALA A 170 -7.82 9.59 7.59
C ALA A 170 -8.73 10.44 8.51
N GLY A 171 -8.84 10.09 9.80
CA GLY A 171 -9.39 10.96 10.85
C GLY A 171 -10.92 11.17 10.88
N ASP A 172 -11.69 10.55 9.98
CA ASP A 172 -13.16 10.57 10.02
C ASP A 172 -13.75 9.30 10.65
N THR A 173 -14.93 9.43 11.23
CA THR A 173 -15.66 8.29 11.82
C THR A 173 -16.22 7.45 10.67
N PRO A 174 -15.89 6.15 10.53
CA PRO A 174 -16.50 5.34 9.50
C PRO A 174 -18.02 5.35 9.70
N SER A 175 -18.77 5.49 8.61
CA SER A 175 -20.17 5.14 8.63
C SER A 175 -20.28 3.68 9.13
N PRO A 176 -21.25 3.36 10.01
CA PRO A 176 -21.60 1.97 10.34
C PRO A 176 -21.86 1.09 9.10
N GLU A 177 -22.04 1.71 7.93
CA GLU A 177 -22.33 1.10 6.64
C GLU A 177 -21.09 0.69 5.83
N GLU A 178 -19.85 0.86 6.32
CA GLU A 178 -18.65 0.27 5.68
C GLU A 178 -18.02 -0.88 6.50
N PRO A 179 -18.71 -2.04 6.62
CA PRO A 179 -18.08 -3.28 7.07
C PRO A 179 -17.02 -3.68 6.02
N GLY A 180 -15.73 -3.53 6.35
CA GLY A 180 -14.67 -3.94 5.42
C GLY A 180 -13.32 -3.25 5.57
N ALA A 181 -13.18 -2.23 6.42
CA ALA A 181 -11.86 -1.66 6.65
C ALA A 181 -10.97 -2.63 7.42
N ALA A 182 -9.80 -2.91 6.87
CA ALA A 182 -8.80 -3.78 7.48
C ALA A 182 -8.04 -3.03 8.58
N TRP A 183 -7.50 -3.72 9.60
CA TRP A 183 -6.72 -3.05 10.66
C TRP A 183 -5.57 -2.23 10.08
N PHE A 184 -4.91 -2.72 9.01
CA PHE A 184 -3.79 -2.01 8.40
C PHE A 184 -4.19 -0.68 7.77
N GLU A 185 -5.44 -0.54 7.31
CA GLU A 185 -5.99 0.67 6.69
C GLU A 185 -6.27 1.80 7.68
N LEU A 186 -6.34 1.47 8.98
CA LEU A 186 -6.67 2.42 10.04
C LEU A 186 -5.48 3.29 10.42
N SER A 187 -5.75 4.57 10.69
CA SER A 187 -4.78 5.51 11.26
C SER A 187 -4.29 5.07 12.64
N GLY A 188 -3.10 5.54 13.05
CA GLY A 188 -2.56 5.28 14.38
C GLY A 188 -3.53 5.72 15.50
N ALA A 189 -4.13 6.90 15.36
CA ALA A 189 -5.15 7.39 16.29
C ALA A 189 -6.39 6.48 16.34
N ARG A 190 -6.82 5.94 15.19
CA ARG A 190 -7.97 5.04 15.13
C ARG A 190 -7.67 3.66 15.69
N ARG A 191 -6.48 3.10 15.40
CA ARG A 191 -5.99 1.86 16.04
C ARG A 191 -5.99 2.01 17.56
N ALA A 192 -5.51 3.14 18.08
CA ALA A 192 -5.53 3.43 19.52
C ALA A 192 -6.96 3.53 20.10
N ALA A 193 -7.87 4.19 19.38
CA ALA A 193 -9.27 4.33 19.82
C ALA A 193 -10.06 3.01 19.79
N LEU A 194 -9.77 2.12 18.83
CA LEU A 194 -10.52 0.87 18.62
C LEU A 194 -9.92 -0.35 19.31
N ALA A 195 -8.64 -0.31 19.70
CA ALA A 195 -7.90 -1.47 20.18
C ALA A 195 -8.66 -2.32 21.21
N ASP A 196 -9.36 -1.65 22.12
CA ASP A 196 -10.09 -2.25 23.23
C ASP A 196 -11.60 -1.90 23.23
N ASP A 197 -12.11 -1.28 22.15
CA ASP A 197 -13.52 -0.89 22.06
C ASP A 197 -14.41 -2.11 21.74
N PRO A 198 -15.31 -2.52 22.66
CA PRO A 198 -16.21 -3.65 22.41
C PRO A 198 -17.26 -3.37 21.32
N ALA A 199 -17.45 -2.13 20.90
CA ALA A 199 -18.29 -1.76 19.76
C ALA A 199 -17.54 -1.82 18.41
N ALA A 200 -16.20 -1.88 18.40
CA ALA A 200 -15.41 -2.03 17.19
C ALA A 200 -15.71 -3.36 16.48
N ALA A 201 -15.51 -3.43 15.16
CA ALA A 201 -15.52 -4.72 14.48
C ALA A 201 -14.45 -5.63 15.10
N PRO A 202 -14.72 -6.92 15.35
CA PRO A 202 -13.79 -7.79 16.08
C PRO A 202 -12.39 -7.87 15.48
N TRP A 203 -12.25 -7.80 14.15
CA TRP A 203 -10.96 -7.83 13.44
C TRP A 203 -10.21 -6.49 13.44
N GLN A 204 -10.84 -5.42 13.92
CA GLN A 204 -10.23 -4.10 14.11
C GLN A 204 -9.76 -3.88 15.56
N ARG A 205 -9.53 -4.97 16.29
CA ARG A 205 -9.01 -4.96 17.67
C ARG A 205 -7.63 -5.60 17.68
N ARG A 206 -6.80 -5.22 18.66
CA ARG A 206 -5.39 -5.65 18.71
C ARG A 206 -5.22 -7.16 18.76
N ASN A 207 -6.10 -7.86 19.49
CA ASN A 207 -6.01 -9.30 19.75
C ASN A 207 -7.21 -10.04 19.16
N ALA A 208 -7.59 -9.71 17.92
CA ALA A 208 -8.70 -10.34 17.25
C ALA A 208 -8.45 -11.85 17.05
N PRO A 209 -9.44 -12.74 17.30
CA PRO A 209 -9.34 -14.16 16.98
C PRO A 209 -9.51 -14.37 15.46
N VAL A 210 -8.54 -13.90 14.67
CA VAL A 210 -8.65 -13.73 13.22
C VAL A 210 -8.97 -15.02 12.48
N GLU A 211 -8.42 -16.17 12.90
CA GLU A 211 -8.71 -17.47 12.25
C GLU A 211 -10.20 -17.84 12.38
N ALA A 212 -10.79 -17.66 13.57
CA ALA A 212 -12.21 -17.95 13.79
C ALA A 212 -13.11 -16.96 13.05
N LEU A 213 -12.78 -15.67 13.10
CA LEU A 213 -13.52 -14.63 12.38
C LEU A 213 -13.48 -14.85 10.86
N PHE A 214 -12.32 -15.26 10.34
CA PHE A 214 -12.14 -15.55 8.92
C PHE A 214 -12.95 -16.78 8.50
N ALA A 215 -12.89 -17.87 9.27
CA ALA A 215 -13.68 -19.06 9.02
C ALA A 215 -15.19 -18.76 9.01
N ASP A 216 -15.66 -17.94 9.96
CA ASP A 216 -17.05 -17.50 10.02
C ASP A 216 -17.45 -16.68 8.78
N ALA A 217 -16.59 -15.75 8.32
CA ALA A 217 -16.84 -14.96 7.12
C ALA A 217 -16.89 -15.83 5.86
N MET A 218 -15.95 -16.78 5.73
CA MET A 218 -15.92 -17.74 4.63
C MET A 218 -17.17 -18.63 4.62
N ALA A 219 -17.62 -19.13 5.78
CA ALA A 219 -18.83 -19.94 5.90
C ALA A 219 -20.12 -19.18 5.50
N GLN A 220 -20.13 -17.86 5.67
CA GLN A 220 -21.23 -16.98 5.28
C GLN A 220 -21.14 -16.53 3.81
N GLY A 221 -20.06 -16.85 3.09
CA GLY A 221 -19.79 -16.34 1.76
C GLY A 221 -19.45 -14.84 1.71
N ASP A 222 -19.13 -14.24 2.86
CA ASP A 222 -18.76 -12.83 2.97
C ASP A 222 -17.26 -12.65 2.69
N HIS A 223 -16.91 -12.74 1.40
CA HIS A 223 -15.51 -12.70 0.97
C HIS A 223 -14.84 -11.33 1.16
N LEU A 224 -15.61 -10.22 1.17
CA LEU A 224 -15.05 -8.90 1.45
C LEU A 224 -14.68 -8.76 2.93
N ARG A 225 -15.50 -9.30 3.83
CA ARG A 225 -15.13 -9.39 5.24
C ARG A 225 -13.94 -10.33 5.45
N ALA A 226 -13.91 -11.48 4.79
CA ALA A 226 -12.77 -12.40 4.84
C ALA A 226 -11.47 -11.71 4.37
N TRP A 227 -11.53 -10.91 3.29
CA TRP A 227 -10.44 -10.06 2.83
C TRP A 227 -9.98 -9.05 3.89
N ALA A 228 -10.90 -8.35 4.53
CA ALA A 228 -10.60 -7.37 5.57
C ALA A 228 -9.94 -8.03 6.80
N ILE A 229 -10.42 -9.20 7.21
CA ILE A 229 -9.85 -9.98 8.33
C ILE A 229 -8.44 -10.47 7.98
N LEU A 230 -8.23 -10.96 6.76
CA LEU A 230 -6.92 -11.41 6.29
C LEU A 230 -5.90 -10.25 6.26
N ASN A 231 -6.37 -9.04 5.95
CA ASN A 231 -5.56 -7.80 5.99
C ASN A 231 -5.62 -7.08 7.35
N SER A 232 -5.81 -7.84 8.43
CA SER A 232 -5.77 -7.31 9.79
C SER A 232 -4.66 -7.96 10.61
N THR A 233 -4.33 -7.39 11.77
CA THR A 233 -3.30 -7.95 12.67
C THR A 233 -3.77 -9.24 13.36
N GLY A 234 -2.83 -10.03 13.88
CA GLY A 234 -3.10 -11.24 14.68
C GLY A 234 -2.86 -12.56 13.93
N TRP A 235 -2.47 -12.51 12.66
CA TRP A 235 -2.08 -13.69 11.92
C TRP A 235 -0.62 -14.07 12.16
N THR A 236 -0.35 -15.37 12.20
CA THR A 236 0.97 -15.91 11.85
C THR A 236 1.00 -16.27 10.37
N LEU A 237 2.19 -16.34 9.77
CA LEU A 237 2.37 -16.48 8.32
C LEU A 237 1.68 -17.73 7.74
N PHE A 238 1.89 -18.91 8.35
CA PHE A 238 1.32 -20.16 7.82
C PHE A 238 -0.22 -20.18 7.81
N PRO A 239 -0.94 -19.83 8.90
CA PRO A 239 -2.38 -19.62 8.87
C PRO A 239 -2.84 -18.56 7.86
N ALA A 240 -2.12 -17.45 7.72
CA ALA A 240 -2.45 -16.42 6.73
C ALA A 240 -2.34 -16.94 5.29
N ARG A 241 -1.29 -17.71 4.96
CA ARG A 241 -1.16 -18.36 3.65
C ARG A 241 -2.29 -19.34 3.37
N ARG A 242 -2.68 -20.15 4.36
CA ARG A 242 -3.83 -21.06 4.23
C ARG A 242 -5.14 -20.28 3.99
N ALA A 243 -5.39 -19.24 4.78
CA ALA A 243 -6.55 -18.37 4.62
C ALA A 243 -6.56 -17.67 3.24
N ALA A 244 -5.41 -17.20 2.76
CA ALA A 244 -5.27 -16.64 1.42
C ALA A 244 -5.58 -17.66 0.33
N ALA A 245 -5.12 -18.91 0.47
CA ALA A 245 -5.44 -19.98 -0.46
C ALA A 245 -6.95 -20.30 -0.49
N ASP A 246 -7.57 -20.42 0.69
CA ASP A 246 -9.01 -20.67 0.84
C ASP A 246 -9.85 -19.55 0.21
N LEU A 247 -9.49 -18.29 0.49
CA LEU A 247 -10.16 -17.12 -0.09
C LEU A 247 -9.97 -17.07 -1.61
N ALA A 248 -8.75 -17.31 -2.11
CA ALA A 248 -8.46 -17.31 -3.55
C ALA A 248 -9.20 -18.40 -4.32
N ALA A 249 -9.57 -19.50 -3.65
CA ALA A 249 -10.37 -20.57 -4.24
C ALA A 249 -11.88 -20.26 -4.25
N ALA A 250 -12.37 -19.45 -3.31
CA ALA A 250 -13.79 -19.17 -3.12
C ALA A 250 -14.27 -17.88 -3.82
N VAL A 251 -13.41 -16.87 -3.97
CA VAL A 251 -13.78 -15.58 -4.56
C VAL A 251 -14.17 -15.71 -6.04
N ALA A 252 -15.25 -15.02 -6.42
CA ALA A 252 -15.68 -14.95 -7.82
C ALA A 252 -14.81 -13.98 -8.65
N ASP A 253 -14.22 -12.95 -8.03
CA ASP A 253 -13.37 -11.99 -8.72
C ASP A 253 -11.97 -12.60 -8.98
N PRO A 254 -11.59 -12.80 -10.25
CA PRO A 254 -10.31 -13.41 -10.59
C PRO A 254 -9.10 -12.53 -10.23
N LEU A 255 -9.27 -11.21 -10.08
CA LEU A 255 -8.18 -10.31 -9.67
C LEU A 255 -7.87 -10.46 -8.19
N ILE A 256 -8.88 -10.61 -7.33
CA ILE A 256 -8.67 -10.93 -5.90
C ILE A 256 -7.91 -12.24 -5.77
N ALA A 257 -8.35 -13.30 -6.47
CA ALA A 257 -7.67 -14.58 -6.45
C ALA A 257 -6.22 -14.49 -6.96
N ARG A 258 -5.97 -13.69 -8.00
CA ARG A 258 -4.62 -13.48 -8.54
C ARG A 258 -3.72 -12.74 -7.56
N GLN A 259 -4.24 -11.73 -6.88
CA GLN A 259 -3.50 -10.99 -5.87
C GLN A 259 -3.07 -11.90 -4.71
N LEU A 260 -4.00 -12.68 -4.17
CA LEU A 260 -3.69 -13.63 -3.08
C LEU A 260 -2.64 -14.66 -3.50
N ARG A 261 -2.71 -15.17 -4.74
CA ARG A 261 -1.68 -16.08 -5.28
C ARG A 261 -0.33 -15.41 -5.43
N ALA A 262 -0.29 -14.18 -5.94
CA ALA A 262 0.96 -13.42 -6.06
C ALA A 262 1.58 -13.17 -4.68
N TRP A 263 0.77 -12.85 -3.67
CA TRP A 263 1.22 -12.70 -2.30
C TRP A 263 1.75 -14.01 -1.70
N MET A 264 1.04 -15.13 -1.89
CA MET A 264 1.52 -16.43 -1.41
C MET A 264 2.91 -16.76 -1.97
N THR A 265 3.10 -16.61 -3.29
CA THR A 265 4.41 -16.80 -3.92
C THR A 265 5.46 -15.83 -3.40
N PHE A 266 5.13 -14.55 -3.22
CA PHE A 266 6.06 -13.57 -2.66
C PHE A 266 6.46 -13.90 -1.22
N SER A 267 5.52 -14.43 -0.44
CA SER A 267 5.78 -14.72 0.96
C SER A 267 6.61 -15.97 1.16
N GLU A 268 6.69 -16.89 0.19
CA GLU A 268 7.30 -18.23 0.32
C GLU A 268 8.71 -18.21 0.91
N ASP A 269 9.54 -17.23 0.53
CA ASP A 269 10.95 -17.13 0.91
C ASP A 269 11.17 -16.84 2.42
N GLU A 270 10.18 -16.30 3.13
CA GLU A 270 10.23 -16.12 4.60
C GLU A 270 10.11 -17.47 5.37
N GLY A 271 9.94 -18.59 4.66
CA GLY A 271 9.73 -19.93 5.24
C GLY A 271 10.89 -20.91 5.15
N ASP A 272 11.97 -20.59 4.43
CA ASP A 272 13.11 -21.51 4.20
C ASP A 272 14.24 -21.38 5.25
N ASP A 273 14.18 -20.36 6.12
CA ASP A 273 15.08 -20.25 7.27
C ASP A 273 14.50 -20.99 8.49
N ASP A 274 14.70 -22.31 8.48
CA ASP A 274 14.59 -23.18 9.66
C ASP A 274 15.44 -22.62 10.82
N TYR A 275 14.78 -22.21 11.91
CA TYR A 275 15.35 -22.21 13.25
C TYR A 275 14.65 -23.25 14.13
#